data_AF-A0A931VRN2-F1
#
_entry.id   AF-A0A931VRN2-F1
#
_cell.length_a   1.000
_cell.length_b   1.000
_cell.length_c   1.000
_cell.angle_alpha   90.00
_cell.angle_beta   90.00
_cell.angle_gamma   90.00
#
_symmetry.space_group_name_H-M   'P 1'
#
loop_
_entity.id
_entity.type
_entity.pdbx_description
1 polymer ?
#
loop_
_entity_poly.entity_id
_entity_poly.type
_entity_poly.pdbx_seq_one_letter_code
_entity_poly.pdbx_strand_id
1 'polypeptide(L)'
;MAFDKPAGLLVHPTFPDGRPTLIDQARLIRPDATLMHRLDRETSGVVLVTKSPKATRWLAKAFQKRTIQKNYLAVVHGVPPEPTGTIDAPLGQAEGSEVRIRRAVVRTGGEKAVTGFRVLQSFSGFSLLAVKPYTGRLHQIRVHL
;
A
#
# COMPACT_ATOMS: atom_id res chain seq x y z
N MET A 1 -8.43 4.72 15.14
CA MET A 1 -7.72 3.50 15.56
C MET A 1 -6.63 3.26 14.56
N ALA A 2 -5.49 2.79 15.03
CA ALA A 2 -4.42 2.26 14.20
C ALA A 2 -4.31 0.78 14.56
N PHE A 3 -4.30 -0.08 13.54
CA PHE A 3 -4.13 -1.51 13.69
C PHE A 3 -2.82 -1.92 13.04
N ASP A 4 -2.07 -2.81 13.67
CA ASP A 4 -0.99 -3.52 13.01
C ASP A 4 -1.58 -4.73 12.29
N LYS A 5 -1.80 -4.61 10.98
CA LYS A 5 -2.41 -5.66 10.17
C LYS A 5 -1.37 -6.75 9.90
N PRO A 6 -1.63 -8.03 10.22
CA PRO A 6 -0.75 -9.11 9.80
C PRO A 6 -0.82 -9.31 8.27
N ALA A 7 0.24 -9.91 7.70
CA ALA A 7 0.21 -10.40 6.33
C ALA A 7 -0.83 -11.53 6.18
N GLY A 8 -1.43 -11.67 5.00
CA GLY A 8 -2.48 -12.65 4.70
C GLY A 8 -3.90 -12.18 5.04
N LEU A 9 -4.07 -11.19 5.92
CA LEU A 9 -5.39 -10.65 6.29
C LEU A 9 -5.87 -9.60 5.28
N LEU A 10 -7.10 -9.77 4.77
CA LEU A 10 -7.79 -8.75 3.97
C LEU A 10 -8.23 -7.57 4.82
N VAL A 11 -8.20 -6.36 4.26
CA VAL A 11 -8.65 -5.14 4.94
C VAL A 11 -10.15 -4.88 4.85
N HIS A 12 -10.79 -5.38 3.79
CA HIS A 12 -12.22 -5.22 3.53
C HIS A 12 -12.72 -6.41 2.70
N PRO A 13 -14.02 -6.77 2.79
CA PRO A 13 -14.59 -7.86 2.01
C PRO A 13 -14.31 -7.67 0.52
N THR A 14 -13.62 -8.65 -0.07
CA THR A 14 -13.20 -8.62 -1.49
C THR A 14 -13.79 -9.81 -2.27
N PHE A 15 -14.05 -10.93 -1.58
CA PHE A 15 -14.63 -12.14 -2.13
C PHE A 15 -15.96 -12.45 -1.41
N PRO A 16 -16.94 -13.08 -2.09
CA PRO A 16 -18.22 -13.46 -1.50
C PRO A 16 -18.12 -14.77 -0.70
N ASP A 17 -17.01 -14.98 0.02
CA ASP A 17 -16.74 -16.22 0.77
C ASP A 17 -16.87 -16.04 2.29
N GLY A 18 -17.32 -14.87 2.73
CA GLY A 18 -17.61 -14.58 4.14
C GLY A 18 -16.38 -14.53 5.04
N ARG A 19 -15.15 -14.55 4.49
CA ARG A 19 -13.95 -14.52 5.33
C ARG A 19 -13.87 -13.20 6.12
N PRO A 20 -13.58 -13.24 7.44
CA PRO A 20 -13.41 -12.01 8.22
C PRO A 20 -12.27 -11.15 7.70
N THR A 21 -12.48 -9.84 7.72
CA THR A 21 -11.48 -8.83 7.33
C THR A 21 -11.19 -7.88 8.48
N LEU A 22 -10.14 -7.07 8.36
CA LEU A 22 -9.75 -6.11 9.39
C LEU A 22 -10.91 -5.16 9.76
N ILE A 23 -11.68 -4.68 8.78
CA ILE A 23 -12.81 -3.78 9.09
C ILE A 23 -13.95 -4.50 9.82
N ASP A 24 -14.17 -5.79 9.56
CA ASP A 24 -15.19 -6.58 10.27
C ASP A 24 -14.82 -6.72 11.74
N GLN A 25 -13.55 -7.05 12.01
CA GLN A 25 -13.02 -7.13 13.38
C GLN A 25 -13.04 -5.76 14.09
N ALA A 26 -12.67 -4.68 13.39
CA ALA A 26 -12.72 -3.33 13.95
C ALA A 26 -14.16 -2.93 14.34
N ARG A 27 -15.17 -3.41 13.60
CA ARG A 27 -16.58 -3.13 13.87
C ARG A 27 -17.16 -3.88 15.06
N LEU A 28 -16.55 -5.01 15.46
CA LEU A 28 -16.89 -5.67 16.73
C LEU A 28 -16.60 -4.77 17.94
N ILE A 29 -15.53 -3.97 17.86
CA ILE A 29 -15.13 -3.02 18.91
C ILE A 29 -15.86 -1.68 18.74
N ARG A 30 -16.06 -1.25 17.48
CA ARG A 30 -16.63 0.05 17.15
C ARG A 30 -17.53 -0.05 15.90
N PRO A 31 -18.85 -0.26 16.05
CA PRO A 31 -19.74 -0.56 14.91
C PRO A 31 -19.78 0.49 13.79
N ASP A 32 -19.59 1.77 14.12
CA ASP A 32 -19.53 2.91 13.17
C ASP A 32 -18.11 3.15 12.59
N ALA A 33 -17.18 2.22 12.81
CA ALA A 33 -15.85 2.27 12.26
C ALA A 33 -15.85 2.36 10.72
N THR A 34 -15.05 3.27 10.19
CA THR A 34 -14.87 3.45 8.74
C THR A 34 -13.40 3.22 8.36
N LEU A 35 -13.17 2.36 7.37
CA LEU A 35 -11.84 2.10 6.84
C LEU A 35 -11.31 3.33 6.09
N MET A 36 -10.11 3.81 6.43
CA MET A 36 -9.56 5.03 5.81
C MET A 36 -8.67 4.75 4.61
N HIS A 37 -7.86 3.69 4.69
CA HIS A 37 -7.03 3.25 3.57
C HIS A 37 -6.85 1.74 3.63
N ARG A 38 -6.23 1.21 2.59
CA ARG A 38 -6.03 -0.23 2.40
C ARG A 38 -4.54 -0.54 2.32
N LEU A 39 -4.20 -1.75 2.73
CA LEU A 39 -2.94 -2.42 2.41
C LEU A 39 -3.31 -3.69 1.63
N ASP A 40 -2.40 -4.16 0.78
CA ASP A 40 -2.58 -5.43 0.09
C ASP A 40 -2.67 -6.59 1.09
N ARG A 41 -3.27 -7.71 0.68
CA ARG A 41 -3.43 -8.89 1.54
C ARG A 41 -2.10 -9.31 2.18
N GLU A 42 -1.06 -9.42 1.37
CA GLU A 42 0.28 -9.85 1.80
C GLU A 42 1.09 -8.77 2.52
N THR A 43 0.66 -7.49 2.48
CA THR A 43 1.38 -6.40 3.13
C THR A 43 0.95 -6.29 4.58
N SER A 44 1.88 -6.36 5.53
CA SER A 44 1.63 -6.09 6.95
C SER A 44 1.79 -4.61 7.30
N GLY A 45 1.39 -4.24 8.52
CA GLY A 45 1.66 -2.93 9.12
C GLY A 45 0.42 -2.08 9.32
N VAL A 46 0.65 -0.77 9.48
CA VAL A 46 -0.36 0.16 10.00
C VAL A 46 -1.54 0.36 9.05
N VAL A 47 -2.75 0.11 9.56
CA VAL A 47 -4.02 0.47 8.91
C VAL A 47 -4.82 1.40 9.81
N LEU A 48 -5.20 2.55 9.28
CA LEU A 48 -6.05 3.52 9.97
C LEU A 48 -7.55 3.25 9.73
N VAL A 49 -8.29 3.23 10.83
CA VAL A 49 -9.76 3.12 10.85
C VAL A 49 -10.30 4.26 11.71
N THR A 50 -11.21 5.06 11.17
CA THR A 50 -11.80 6.21 11.87
C THR A 50 -12.96 5.78 12.75
N LYS A 51 -13.15 6.49 13.88
CA LYS A 51 -14.21 6.21 14.86
C LYS A 51 -15.39 7.20 14.78
N SER A 52 -15.36 8.14 13.84
CA SER A 52 -16.41 9.16 13.70
C SER A 52 -16.40 9.80 12.31
N PRO A 53 -17.55 10.31 11.83
CA PRO A 53 -17.62 11.02 10.55
C PRO A 53 -16.69 12.24 10.48
N LYS A 54 -16.48 12.96 11.60
CA LYS A 54 -15.55 14.10 11.69
C LYS A 54 -14.12 13.65 11.40
N ALA A 55 -13.67 12.55 12.02
CA ALA A 55 -12.35 11.99 11.78
C ALA A 55 -12.19 11.48 10.34
N THR A 56 -13.22 10.81 9.80
CA THR A 56 -13.23 10.36 8.40
C THR A 56 -13.03 11.52 7.43
N ARG A 57 -13.80 12.61 7.58
CA ARG A 57 -13.68 13.79 6.70
C ARG A 57 -12.30 14.44 6.81
N TRP A 58 -11.76 14.56 8.03
CA TRP A 58 -10.44 15.17 8.23
C TRP A 58 -9.32 14.32 7.61
N LEU A 59 -9.30 13.00 7.87
CA LEU A 59 -8.29 12.12 7.30
C LEU A 59 -8.43 12.00 5.78
N ALA A 60 -9.65 11.91 5.25
CA ALA A 60 -9.88 11.89 3.80
C ALA A 60 -9.24 13.10 3.10
N LYS A 61 -9.41 14.31 3.68
CA LYS A 61 -8.75 15.53 3.19
C LYS A 61 -7.23 15.43 3.28
N ALA A 62 -6.68 14.88 4.36
CA ALA A 62 -5.23 14.71 4.52
C ALA A 62 -4.63 13.73 3.48
N PHE A 63 -5.32 12.62 3.20
CA PHE A 63 -4.95 11.68 2.14
C PHE A 63 -5.03 12.34 0.75
N GLN A 64 -6.12 13.07 0.47
CA GLN A 64 -6.31 13.78 -0.80
C GLN A 64 -5.22 14.85 -1.03
N LYS A 65 -4.88 15.61 0.02
CA LYS A 65 -3.81 16.62 0.00
C LYS A 65 -2.40 16.03 0.06
N ARG A 66 -2.25 14.70 0.17
CA ARG A 66 -0.97 13.99 0.30
C ARG A 66 -0.10 14.49 1.47
N THR A 67 -0.73 14.94 2.55
CA THR A 67 -0.01 15.36 3.77
C THR A 67 0.34 14.18 4.68
N ILE A 68 -0.27 13.01 4.44
CA ILE A 68 0.07 11.77 5.12
C ILE A 68 1.33 11.17 4.51
N GLN A 69 2.37 11.00 5.33
CA GLN A 69 3.57 10.28 4.96
C GLN A 69 3.45 8.81 5.36
N LYS A 70 3.80 7.91 4.44
CA LYS A 70 3.83 6.47 4.67
C LYS A 70 5.26 5.99 4.44
N ASN A 71 5.77 5.18 5.35
CA ASN A 71 7.08 4.56 5.24
C ASN A 71 6.91 3.06 5.37
N TYR A 72 7.60 2.31 4.53
CA TYR A 72 7.57 0.86 4.48
C TYR A 72 8.98 0.31 4.56
N LEU A 73 9.08 -0.91 5.05
CA LEU A 73 10.28 -1.73 4.89
C LEU A 73 10.00 -2.78 3.82
N ALA A 74 10.94 -2.98 2.92
CA ALA A 74 10.84 -3.99 1.88
C ALA A 74 12.17 -4.72 1.72
N VAL A 75 12.13 -6.04 1.70
CA VAL A 75 13.27 -6.85 1.25
C VAL A 75 13.09 -7.10 -0.25
N VAL A 76 14.10 -6.75 -1.04
CA VAL A 76 14.10 -6.90 -2.50
C VAL A 76 15.23 -7.79 -2.96
N HIS A 77 15.09 -8.38 -4.14
CA HIS A 77 16.18 -9.11 -4.80
C HIS A 77 17.23 -8.14 -5.32
N GLY A 78 18.50 -8.49 -5.15
CA GLY A 78 19.65 -7.67 -5.54
C GLY A 78 19.88 -6.46 -4.63
N VAL A 79 20.88 -5.67 -5.02
CA VAL A 79 21.25 -4.41 -4.38
C VAL A 79 21.11 -3.32 -5.43
N PRO A 80 20.24 -2.31 -5.25
CA PRO A 80 20.18 -1.16 -6.14
C PRO A 80 21.58 -0.53 -6.29
N PRO A 81 21.97 -0.09 -7.50
CA PRO A 81 23.30 0.49 -7.72
C PRO A 81 23.50 1.77 -6.88
N GLU A 82 22.44 2.56 -6.72
CA GLU A 82 22.44 3.75 -5.88
C GLU A 82 21.81 3.48 -4.50
N PRO A 83 22.41 3.97 -3.41
CA PRO A 83 21.89 3.76 -2.05
C PRO A 83 20.56 4.48 -1.80
N THR A 84 20.19 5.44 -2.65
CA THR A 84 18.91 6.15 -2.61
C THR A 84 18.42 6.40 -4.03
N GLY A 85 17.11 6.41 -4.25
CA GLY A 85 16.55 6.74 -5.55
C GLY A 85 15.08 7.10 -5.50
N THR A 86 14.58 7.60 -6.63
CA THR A 86 13.15 7.83 -6.86
C THR A 86 12.74 7.16 -8.16
N ILE A 87 11.71 6.32 -8.08
CA ILE A 87 11.11 5.64 -9.21
C ILE A 87 9.83 6.41 -9.56
N ASP A 88 9.88 7.20 -10.64
CA ASP A 88 8.73 7.89 -11.25
C ASP A 88 8.35 7.16 -12.53
N ALA A 89 7.50 6.15 -12.39
CA ALA A 89 7.09 5.26 -13.46
C ALA A 89 5.57 5.05 -13.37
N PRO A 90 4.78 5.47 -14.38
CA PRO A 90 3.34 5.39 -14.31
C PRO A 90 2.87 3.93 -14.33
N LEU A 91 1.81 3.65 -13.56
CA LEU A 91 1.26 2.31 -13.42
C LEU A 91 -0.07 2.17 -14.14
N GLY A 92 -0.24 1.08 -14.87
CA GLY A 92 -1.48 0.73 -15.56
C GLY A 92 -1.86 -0.73 -15.31
N GLN A 93 -2.93 -1.18 -15.98
CA GLN A 93 -3.26 -2.59 -16.05
C GLN A 93 -2.14 -3.33 -16.79
N ALA A 94 -1.75 -4.51 -16.30
CA ALA A 94 -0.80 -5.36 -17.01
C ALA A 94 -1.45 -5.92 -18.29
N GLU A 95 -0.89 -5.58 -19.45
CA GLU A 95 -1.32 -6.10 -20.74
C GLU A 95 -1.22 -7.63 -20.78
N GLY A 96 -2.21 -8.28 -21.41
CA GLY A 96 -2.25 -9.75 -21.53
C GLY A 96 -2.54 -10.53 -20.25
N SER A 97 -2.86 -9.87 -19.13
CA SER A 97 -3.23 -10.57 -17.89
C SER A 97 -4.73 -10.82 -17.80
N GLU A 98 -5.13 -12.08 -17.62
CA GLU A 98 -6.51 -12.46 -17.26
C GLU A 98 -6.94 -11.90 -15.89
N VAL A 99 -5.96 -11.62 -15.02
CA VAL A 99 -6.17 -11.01 -13.71
C VAL A 99 -6.28 -9.49 -13.85
N ARG A 100 -7.51 -8.98 -13.90
CA ARG A 100 -7.82 -7.53 -14.05
C ARG A 100 -7.11 -6.61 -13.04
N ILE A 101 -6.77 -7.11 -11.85
CA ILE A 101 -6.11 -6.33 -10.80
C ILE A 101 -4.58 -6.32 -10.90
N ARG A 102 -3.99 -7.06 -11.84
CA ARG A 102 -2.54 -7.08 -12.05
C ARG A 102 -2.10 -5.74 -12.63
N ARG A 103 -1.09 -5.13 -12.00
CA ARG A 103 -0.54 -3.83 -12.38
C ARG A 103 0.88 -4.00 -12.90
N ALA A 104 1.26 -3.14 -13.84
CA ALA A 104 2.60 -3.05 -14.39
C ALA A 104 2.98 -1.59 -14.64
N VAL A 105 4.28 -1.33 -14.81
CA VAL A 105 4.74 -0.07 -15.42
C VAL A 105 4.30 -0.06 -16.87
N VAL A 106 3.63 1.01 -17.31
CA VAL A 106 3.11 1.15 -18.68
C VAL A 106 3.65 2.42 -19.31
N ARG A 107 3.85 2.43 -20.63
CA ARG A 107 4.39 3.59 -21.36
C ARG A 107 3.34 4.67 -21.62
N THR A 108 2.08 4.29 -21.80
CA THR A 108 0.97 5.19 -22.12
C THR A 108 -0.27 4.83 -21.29
N GLY A 109 -1.13 5.81 -21.01
CA GLY A 109 -2.40 5.61 -20.31
C GLY A 109 -2.32 5.22 -18.82
N GLY A 110 -1.11 5.15 -18.24
CA GLY A 110 -0.90 4.82 -16.84
C GLY A 110 -1.18 5.98 -15.88
N GLU A 111 -1.52 5.65 -14.64
CA GLU A 111 -1.66 6.61 -13.56
C GLU A 111 -0.28 7.00 -13.00
N LYS A 112 -0.03 8.30 -12.81
CA LYS A 112 1.21 8.77 -12.17
C LYS A 112 1.45 8.07 -10.84
N ALA A 113 2.64 7.49 -10.70
CA ALA A 113 3.10 6.80 -9.51
C ALA A 113 4.57 7.12 -9.22
N VAL A 114 4.86 7.52 -7.98
CA VAL A 114 6.21 7.92 -7.55
C VAL A 114 6.55 7.27 -6.21
N THR A 115 7.69 6.59 -6.15
CA THR A 115 8.18 5.87 -4.97
C THR A 115 9.64 6.23 -4.72
N GLY A 116 9.95 6.80 -3.56
CA GLY A 116 11.33 6.96 -3.10
C GLY A 116 11.80 5.72 -2.33
N PHE A 117 13.09 5.40 -2.39
CA PHE A 117 13.71 4.35 -1.59
C PHE A 117 15.08 4.78 -1.05
N ARG A 118 15.49 4.12 0.03
CA ARG A 118 16.86 4.16 0.58
C ARG A 118 17.25 2.76 1.03
N VAL A 119 18.41 2.29 0.59
CA VAL A 119 19.02 1.04 1.08
C VAL A 119 19.39 1.24 2.54
N LEU A 120 18.86 0.37 3.41
CA LEU A 120 19.20 0.32 4.83
C LEU A 120 20.30 -0.70 5.10
N GLN A 121 20.22 -1.85 4.42
CA GLN A 121 21.17 -2.94 4.58
C GLN A 121 21.21 -3.78 3.31
N SER A 122 22.41 -4.22 2.92
CA SER A 122 22.63 -5.14 1.81
C SER A 122 23.03 -6.51 2.35
N PHE A 123 22.56 -7.56 1.67
CA PHE A 123 22.87 -8.96 1.93
C PHE A 123 23.36 -9.61 0.64
N SER A 124 23.82 -10.87 0.72
CA SER A 124 24.14 -11.64 -0.48
C SER A 124 22.89 -11.86 -1.34
N GLY A 125 22.76 -11.12 -2.44
CA GLY A 125 21.67 -11.24 -3.40
C GLY A 125 20.35 -10.57 -3.00
N PHE A 126 20.30 -9.82 -1.89
CA PHE A 126 19.10 -9.11 -1.42
C PHE A 126 19.46 -7.78 -0.75
N SER A 127 18.48 -6.90 -0.59
CA SER A 127 18.63 -5.68 0.21
C SER A 127 17.34 -5.31 0.95
N LEU A 128 17.51 -4.74 2.15
CA LEU A 128 16.44 -4.12 2.92
C LEU A 128 16.36 -2.63 2.57
N LEU A 129 15.20 -2.18 2.14
CA LEU A 129 14.93 -0.80 1.75
C LEU A 129 13.95 -0.14 2.72
N ALA A 130 14.22 1.12 3.07
CA ALA A 130 13.19 2.05 3.51
C ALA A 130 12.50 2.64 2.27
N VAL A 131 11.19 2.52 2.17
CA VAL A 131 10.41 2.87 0.98
C VAL A 131 9.34 3.89 1.34
N LYS A 132 9.26 4.97 0.56
CA LYS A 132 8.31 6.08 0.75
C LYS A 132 7.52 6.32 -0.53
N PRO A 133 6.28 5.83 -0.64
CA PRO A 133 5.43 6.15 -1.78
C PRO A 133 4.85 7.57 -1.63
N TYR A 134 5.12 8.43 -2.62
CA TYR A 134 4.55 9.79 -2.70
C TYR A 134 3.15 9.80 -3.33
N THR A 135 2.79 8.70 -4.00
CA THR A 135 1.45 8.40 -4.51
C THR A 135 0.87 7.16 -3.82
N GLY A 136 -0.32 6.71 -4.22
CA GLY A 136 -1.01 5.58 -3.59
C GLY A 136 -1.75 4.71 -4.58
N ARG A 137 -1.06 4.18 -5.60
CA ARG A 137 -1.64 3.28 -6.59
C ARG A 137 -1.67 1.83 -6.09
N LEU A 138 -2.58 1.05 -6.67
CA LEU A 138 -2.70 -0.38 -6.37
C LEU A 138 -1.36 -1.08 -6.65
N HIS A 139 -0.88 -1.88 -5.71
CA HIS A 139 0.38 -2.64 -5.79
C HIS A 139 1.64 -1.80 -6.05
N GLN A 140 1.59 -0.47 -5.85
CA GLN A 140 2.64 0.44 -6.35
C GLN A 140 4.06 0.05 -5.95
N ILE A 141 4.31 -0.18 -4.66
CA ILE A 141 5.65 -0.54 -4.16
C ILE A 141 6.13 -1.84 -4.81
N ARG A 142 5.24 -2.84 -4.94
CA ARG A 142 5.55 -4.16 -5.48
C ARG A 142 5.79 -4.17 -6.99
N VAL A 143 5.30 -3.15 -7.70
CA VAL A 143 5.51 -3.01 -9.15
C VAL A 143 6.74 -2.16 -9.44
N HIS A 144 7.07 -1.20 -8.56
CA HIS A 144 8.25 -0.36 -8.71
C HIS A 144 9.54 -1.09 -8.31
N LEU A 145 9.48 -1.98 -7.32
CA LEU A 145 10.62 -2.75 -6.79
C LEU A 145 10.58 -4.18 -7.33
#